data_AF-A0A2V9UK37-F1
#
_entry.id   AF-A0A2V9UK37-F1
#
_cell.length_a   1.000
_cell.length_b   1.000
_cell.length_c   1.000
_cell.angle_alpha   90.00
_cell.angle_beta   90.00
_cell.angle_gamma   90.00
#
_symmetry.space_group_name_H-M   'P 1'
#
loop_
_entity.id
_entity.type
_entity.pdbx_description
1 polymer ?
#
loop_
_entity_poly.entity_id
_entity_poly.type
_entity_poly.pdbx_seq_one_letter_code
_entity_poly.pdbx_strand_id
1 'polypeptide(L)'
;MSDDHGSAFWWSLSGTFLLIIPTAFVVGALSGHTPSWGFLQNPIVLLGSLGVAALGNLWSLVHVEVLKGKPPILRIDIAANVFSIVILILAGLLGSLLIGYAFVENFTRR
;
A
#
# COMPACT_ATOMS: atom_id res chain seq x y z
N MET A 1 -1.65 6.29 -28.38
CA MET A 1 -2.35 7.02 -27.31
C MET A 1 -3.28 5.98 -26.69
N SER A 2 -2.70 5.18 -25.81
CA SER A 2 -3.17 3.87 -25.33
C SER A 2 -1.99 3.37 -24.49
N ASP A 3 -2.04 3.31 -23.16
CA ASP A 3 -2.56 2.17 -22.39
C ASP A 3 -2.71 2.50 -20.88
N ASP A 4 -3.20 3.68 -20.52
CA ASP A 4 -3.21 4.12 -19.10
C ASP A 4 -4.27 3.40 -18.23
N HIS A 5 -5.23 2.72 -18.84
CA HIS A 5 -6.24 1.95 -18.11
C HIS A 5 -5.74 0.59 -17.63
N GLY A 6 -4.75 -0.01 -18.30
CA GLY A 6 -4.22 -1.32 -17.94
C GLY A 6 -3.39 -1.25 -16.66
N SER A 7 -2.46 -0.30 -16.59
CA SER A 7 -1.51 -0.17 -15.48
C SER A 7 -2.18 0.15 -14.14
N ALA A 8 -3.21 1.01 -14.15
CA ALA A 8 -3.99 1.35 -12.96
C ALA A 8 -4.68 0.12 -12.33
N PHE A 9 -5.26 -0.74 -13.17
CA PHE A 9 -5.90 -1.98 -12.73
C PHE A 9 -4.89 -3.00 -12.19
N TRP A 10 -3.72 -3.14 -12.82
CA TRP A 10 -2.67 -4.05 -12.34
C TRP A 10 -2.12 -3.65 -10.96
N TRP A 11 -1.97 -2.35 -10.69
CA TRP A 11 -1.55 -1.86 -9.38
C TRP A 11 -2.59 -2.07 -8.29
N SER A 12 -3.86 -1.86 -8.62
CA SER A 12 -4.99 -2.19 -7.75
C SER A 12 -4.98 -3.67 -7.34
N LEU A 13 -4.84 -4.56 -8.31
CA LEU A 13 -4.82 -6.00 -8.07
C LEU A 13 -3.58 -6.43 -7.26
N SER A 14 -2.40 -5.96 -7.66
CA SER A 14 -1.14 -6.27 -6.98
C SER A 14 -1.12 -5.71 -5.54
N GLY A 15 -1.67 -4.52 -5.32
CA GLY A 15 -1.84 -3.94 -4.00
C GLY A 15 -2.73 -4.80 -3.10
N THR A 16 -3.81 -5.35 -3.63
CA THR A 16 -4.68 -6.29 -2.89
C THR A 16 -3.90 -7.53 -2.45
N PHE A 17 -3.11 -8.13 -3.35
CA PHE A 17 -2.27 -9.28 -3.03
C PHE A 17 -1.20 -8.95 -1.97
N LEU A 18 -0.56 -7.79 -2.08
CA LEU A 18 0.43 -7.33 -1.11
C LEU A 18 -0.16 -7.10 0.29
N LEU A 19 -1.45 -6.74 0.39
CA LEU A 19 -2.14 -6.58 1.67
C LEU A 19 -2.49 -7.89 2.37
N ILE A 20 -2.50 -9.05 1.68
CA ILE A 20 -2.88 -10.34 2.27
C ILE A 20 -1.96 -10.69 3.45
N ILE A 21 -0.65 -10.54 3.26
CA ILE A 21 0.36 -10.91 4.26
C ILE A 21 0.23 -10.06 5.54
N PRO A 22 0.25 -8.72 5.49
CA PRO A 22 0.05 -7.89 6.68
C PRO A 22 -1.34 -8.04 7.30
N THR A 23 -2.39 -8.29 6.51
CA THR A 23 -3.73 -8.56 7.06
C THR A 23 -3.74 -9.86 7.85
N ALA A 24 -3.22 -10.96 7.29
CA ALA A 24 -3.18 -12.25 7.98
C ALA A 24 -2.31 -12.19 9.23
N PHE A 25 -1.20 -11.43 9.20
CA PHE A 25 -0.39 -11.19 10.38
C PHE A 25 -1.18 -10.46 11.48
N VAL A 26 -1.84 -9.34 11.15
CA VAL A 26 -2.62 -8.55 12.11
C VAL A 26 -3.77 -9.37 12.70
N VAL A 27 -4.52 -10.09 11.87
CA VAL A 27 -5.60 -10.97 12.35
C VAL A 27 -5.07 -12.06 13.26
N GLY A 28 -3.95 -12.69 12.89
CA GLY A 28 -3.28 -13.68 13.73
C GLY A 28 -2.81 -13.11 15.07
N ALA A 29 -2.21 -11.92 15.06
CA ALA A 29 -1.75 -11.23 16.26
C ALA A 29 -2.91 -10.91 17.21
N LEU A 30 -4.03 -10.41 16.68
CA LEU A 30 -5.24 -10.12 17.46
C LEU A 30 -5.91 -11.38 18.00
N SER A 31 -5.80 -12.50 17.29
CA SER A 31 -6.38 -13.79 17.68
C SER A 31 -5.46 -14.62 18.58
N GLY A 32 -4.28 -14.10 18.95
CA GLY A 32 -3.27 -14.81 19.74
C GLY A 32 -2.58 -15.97 19.01
N HIS A 33 -2.77 -16.10 17.70
CA HIS A 33 -2.24 -17.17 16.86
C HIS A 33 -1.54 -16.57 15.64
N THR A 34 -0.39 -15.93 15.85
CA THR A 34 0.41 -15.35 14.77
C THR A 34 0.97 -16.45 13.87
N PRO A 35 0.70 -16.45 12.54
CA PRO A 35 1.20 -17.48 11.63
C PRO A 35 2.72 -17.49 11.58
N SER A 36 3.40 -18.60 11.92
CA SER A 36 4.87 -18.68 12.02
C SER A 36 5.57 -18.73 10.65
N TRP A 37 5.49 -17.65 9.89
CA TRP A 37 6.03 -17.54 8.54
C TRP A 37 7.48 -17.02 8.49
N GLY A 38 8.20 -17.09 9.61
CA GLY A 38 9.61 -16.70 9.71
C GLY A 38 9.82 -15.25 9.26
N PHE A 39 10.62 -15.06 8.21
CA PHE A 39 10.98 -13.73 7.69
C PHE A 39 9.78 -12.85 7.30
N LEU A 40 8.65 -13.45 6.88
CA LEU A 40 7.46 -12.68 6.50
C LEU A 40 6.76 -12.01 7.68
N GLN A 41 7.06 -12.41 8.92
CA GLN A 41 6.58 -11.73 10.12
C GLN A 41 7.43 -10.51 10.50
N ASN A 42 8.57 -10.31 9.84
CA ASN A 42 9.45 -9.18 10.16
C ASN A 42 8.69 -7.86 9.93
N PRO A 43 8.62 -6.96 10.93
CA PRO A 43 7.93 -5.67 10.79
C PRO A 43 8.37 -4.88 9.57
N ILE A 44 9.66 -4.94 9.22
CA ILE A 44 10.21 -4.24 8.05
C ILE A 44 9.61 -4.78 6.75
N VAL A 45 9.43 -6.11 6.66
CA VAL A 45 8.86 -6.77 5.47
C VAL A 45 7.37 -6.45 5.36
N LEU A 46 6.65 -6.50 6.48
CA LEU A 46 5.23 -6.15 6.54
C LEU A 46 5.00 -4.69 6.14
N LEU A 47 5.75 -3.76 6.73
CA LEU A 47 5.69 -2.34 6.39
C LEU A 47 6.15 -2.06 4.95
N GLY A 48 7.17 -2.79 4.46
CA GLY A 48 7.65 -2.69 3.09
C GLY A 48 6.57 -3.10 2.07
N SER A 49 5.91 -4.24 2.29
CA SER A 49 4.82 -4.72 1.42
C SER A 49 3.67 -3.70 1.35
N LEU A 50 3.36 -3.09 2.49
CA LEU A 50 2.30 -2.13 2.66
C LEU A 50 2.63 -0.77 2.03
N GLY A 51 3.89 -0.33 2.13
CA GLY A 51 4.41 0.85 1.42
C GLY A 51 4.35 0.69 -0.09
N VAL A 52 4.73 -0.48 -0.62
CA VAL A 52 4.64 -0.76 -2.07
C VAL A 52 3.17 -0.79 -2.53
N ALA A 53 2.29 -1.43 -1.76
CA ALA A 53 0.86 -1.44 -2.06
C ALA A 53 0.27 -0.02 -2.10
N ALA A 54 0.63 0.81 -1.12
CA ALA A 54 0.16 2.20 -1.04
C ALA A 54 0.70 3.05 -2.22
N LEU A 55 2.00 2.96 -2.52
CA LEU A 55 2.61 3.74 -3.60
C LEU A 55 2.06 3.35 -4.97
N GLY A 56 1.88 2.06 -5.25
CA GLY A 56 1.30 1.60 -6.51
C GLY A 56 -0.16 2.08 -6.68
N ASN A 57 -0.95 2.06 -5.61
CA ASN A 57 -2.33 2.53 -5.65
C ASN A 57 -2.43 4.05 -5.73
N LEU A 58 -1.51 4.78 -5.11
CA LEU A 58 -1.41 6.23 -5.24
C LEU A 58 -1.03 6.63 -6.67
N TRP A 59 -0.10 5.90 -7.30
CA TRP A 59 0.25 6.10 -8.70
C TRP A 59 -0.94 5.88 -9.63
N SER A 60 -1.78 4.88 -9.33
CA SER A 60 -3.03 4.64 -10.05
C SER A 60 -4.07 5.76 -9.89
N LEU A 61 -3.94 6.64 -8.91
CA LEU A 61 -4.86 7.75 -8.67
C LEU A 61 -4.34 9.07 -9.25
N VAL A 62 -3.03 9.20 -9.48
CA VAL A 62 -2.39 10.45 -9.90
C VAL A 62 -1.87 10.30 -11.33
N HIS A 63 -2.57 10.90 -12.28
CA HIS A 63 -2.08 11.05 -13.65
C HIS A 63 -1.44 12.43 -13.81
N VAL A 64 -0.16 12.44 -14.20
CA VAL A 64 0.57 13.67 -14.46
C VAL A 64 0.83 13.76 -15.95
N GLU A 65 0.11 14.63 -16.63
CA GLU A 65 0.38 14.98 -18.02
C GLU A 65 1.10 16.31 -18.10
N VAL A 66 2.26 16.31 -18.77
CA VAL A 66 2.96 17.55 -19.13
C VAL A 66 2.49 17.95 -20.52
N LEU A 67 1.57 18.91 -20.58
CA LEU A 67 1.09 19.46 -21.85
C LEU A 67 2.21 20.31 -22.45
N LYS A 68 2.79 19.82 -23.55
CA LYS A 68 3.84 20.52 -24.31
C LYS A 68 3.22 21.68 -25.10
N GLY A 69 2.97 22.80 -24.40
CA GLY A 69 2.65 24.11 -24.97
C GLY A 69 3.76 25.13 -24.69
N LYS A 70 3.61 26.34 -25.23
CA LYS A 70 4.34 27.53 -24.77
C LYS A 70 3.34 28.46 -24.08
N PRO A 71 3.34 28.59 -22.73
CA PRO A 71 4.21 27.90 -21.77
C PRO A 71 3.80 26.43 -21.54
N PRO A 72 4.72 25.57 -21.06
CA PRO A 72 4.37 24.21 -20.67
C PRO A 72 3.44 24.26 -19.45
N ILE A 73 2.33 23.53 -19.52
CA ILE A 73 1.35 23.47 -18.44
C ILE A 73 1.41 22.06 -17.85
N LEU A 74 1.66 21.98 -16.53
CA LEU A 74 1.56 20.73 -15.79
C LEU A 74 0.09 20.49 -15.46
N ARG A 75 -0.49 19.42 -15.98
CA ARG A 75 -1.84 18.99 -15.63
C ARG A 75 -1.76 17.75 -14.75
N ILE A 76 -2.28 17.89 -13.54
CA ILE A 76 -2.40 16.78 -12.60
C ILE A 76 -3.88 16.44 -12.56
N ASP A 77 -4.23 15.28 -13.13
CA ASP A 77 -5.59 14.76 -13.05
C ASP A 77 -5.61 13.67 -11.96
N ILE A 78 -6.56 13.80 -11.02
CA ILE A 78 -6.77 12.81 -9.98
C ILE A 78 -7.89 11.88 -10.48
N ALA A 79 -7.53 10.66 -10.86
CA ALA A 79 -8.50 9.63 -11.14
C ALA A 79 -9.09 9.13 -9.82
N ALA A 80 -10.37 9.37 -9.58
CA ALA A 80 -11.06 8.89 -8.38
C ALA A 80 -11.41 7.39 -8.51
N ASN A 81 -10.41 6.52 -8.52
CA ASN A 81 -10.64 5.08 -8.49
C ASN A 81 -10.98 4.65 -7.05
N VAL A 82 -12.27 4.36 -6.82
CA VAL A 82 -12.81 3.92 -5.51
C VAL A 82 -12.03 2.71 -4.97
N PHE A 83 -11.60 1.80 -5.83
CA PHE A 83 -10.89 0.60 -5.41
C PHE A 83 -9.48 0.92 -4.86
N SER A 84 -8.72 1.78 -5.55
CA SER A 84 -7.41 2.25 -5.06
C SER A 84 -7.55 3.04 -3.76
N ILE A 85 -8.64 3.81 -3.59
CA ILE A 85 -8.93 4.54 -2.34
C ILE A 85 -9.16 3.55 -1.18
N VAL A 86 -9.95 2.50 -1.38
CA VAL A 86 -10.19 1.48 -0.36
C VAL A 86 -8.88 0.80 0.05
N ILE A 87 -8.03 0.45 -0.92
CA ILE A 87 -6.71 -0.15 -0.64
C ILE A 87 -5.83 0.80 0.18
N LEU A 88 -5.81 2.09 -0.15
CA LEU A 88 -5.05 3.09 0.62
C LEU A 88 -5.55 3.23 2.06
N ILE A 89 -6.87 3.19 2.28
CA ILE A 89 -7.44 3.22 3.63
C ILE A 89 -7.02 1.99 4.42
N LEU A 90 -7.15 0.79 3.82
CA LEU A 90 -6.75 -0.47 4.46
C LEU A 90 -5.25 -0.50 4.77
N ALA A 91 -4.42 -0.05 3.81
CA ALA A 91 -2.99 0.10 4.01
C ALA A 91 -2.70 1.06 5.17
N GLY A 92 -3.34 2.24 5.22
CA GLY A 92 -3.15 3.20 6.32
C GLY A 92 -3.49 2.61 7.69
N LEU A 93 -4.63 1.91 7.79
CA LEU A 93 -5.06 1.25 9.03
C LEU A 93 -4.07 0.16 9.46
N LEU A 94 -3.73 -0.76 8.57
CA LEU A 94 -2.77 -1.83 8.84
C LEU A 94 -1.38 -1.28 9.17
N GLY A 95 -0.95 -0.22 8.47
CA GLY A 95 0.31 0.47 8.71
C GLY A 95 0.37 1.06 10.12
N SER A 96 -0.70 1.70 10.59
CA SER A 96 -0.74 2.24 11.95
C SER A 96 -0.58 1.16 13.03
N LEU A 97 -1.24 0.01 12.84
CA LEU A 97 -1.15 -1.14 13.75
C LEU A 97 0.26 -1.75 13.72
N LEU A 98 0.84 -1.91 12.53
CA LEU A 98 2.16 -2.51 12.37
C LEU A 98 3.29 -1.61 12.87
N ILE A 99 3.15 -0.29 12.75
CA ILE A 99 4.10 0.67 13.36
C ILE A 99 4.05 0.55 14.89
N GLY A 100 2.85 0.49 15.47
CA GLY A 100 2.68 0.25 16.90
C GLY A 100 3.32 -1.06 17.35
N TYR A 101 3.08 -2.14 16.60
CA TYR A 101 3.71 -3.45 16.84
C TYR A 101 5.25 -3.37 16.75
N ALA A 102 5.79 -2.79 15.68
CA ALA A 102 7.23 -2.64 15.47
C ALA A 102 7.88 -1.80 16.58
N PHE A 103 7.18 -0.77 17.07
CA PHE A 103 7.64 0.05 18.18
C PHE A 103 7.70 -0.79 19.48
N VAL A 104 6.62 -1.49 19.84
CA VAL A 104 6.59 -2.37 21.01
C VAL A 104 7.67 -3.44 20.94
N GLU A 105 7.83 -4.09 19.78
CA GLU A 105 8.84 -5.14 19.60
C GLU A 105 10.26 -4.62 19.79
N ASN A 106 10.55 -3.41 19.30
CA ASN A 106 11.90 -2.82 19.40
C ASN A 106 12.22 -2.17 20.75
N PHE A 107 11.22 -1.62 21.45
CA PHE A 107 11.44 -0.83 22.67
C PHE A 107 11.01 -1.51 23.98
N THR A 108 10.13 -2.51 23.94
CA THR A 108 9.64 -3.19 25.15
C THR A 108 10.36 -4.51 25.44
N ARG A 109 11.12 -5.06 24.49
CA ARG A 109 11.94 -6.27 24.67
C ARG A 109 13.38 -6.00 25.17
N ARG A 110 13.65 -4.81 25.70
CA ARG A 110 14.90 -4.48 26.41
C ARG A 110 14.64 -4.32 27.89
#